data_AF-A0A5C6KNU0-F1
#
_entry.id   AF-A0A5C6KNU0-F1
#
_cell.length_a   1.000
_cell.length_b   1.000
_cell.length_c   1.000
_cell.angle_alpha   90.00
_cell.angle_beta   90.00
_cell.angle_gamma   90.00
#
_symmetry.space_group_name_H-M   'P 1'
#
loop_
_entity.id
_entity.type
_entity.pdbx_description
1 polymer ?
#
loop_
_entity_poly.entity_id
_entity_poly.type
_entity_poly.pdbx_seq_one_letter_code
_entity_poly.pdbx_strand_id
1 'polypeptide(L)'
;MDWGNLLKIDYWWKLVLLCGILLSGSSMIFDIQFIERRYVLGLGIGMTLIGIGYWMAKKVAHQWADGGMYQWDIFEHNWITKSTIGVGILISIYFFIRILILLAL
;
A
#
# COMPACT_ATOMS: atom_id res chain seq x y z
N MET A 1 13.05 -15.87 -7.60
CA MET A 1 11.83 -15.05 -7.48
C MET A 1 11.64 -14.32 -8.79
N ASP A 2 10.54 -14.59 -9.47
CA ASP A 2 10.25 -14.06 -10.81
C ASP A 2 9.62 -12.67 -10.70
N TRP A 3 10.46 -11.63 -10.82
CA TRP A 3 10.07 -10.23 -10.63
C TRP A 3 8.95 -9.78 -11.59
N GLY A 4 8.80 -10.44 -12.75
CA GLY A 4 7.74 -10.16 -13.71
C GLY A 4 6.33 -10.56 -13.23
N ASN A 5 6.22 -11.60 -12.39
CA ASN A 5 4.93 -12.01 -11.82
C ASN A 5 4.50 -11.14 -10.63
N LEU A 6 5.44 -10.46 -9.96
CA LEU A 6 5.17 -9.48 -8.88
C LEU A 6 4.56 -8.17 -9.40
N LEU A 7 4.89 -7.79 -10.64
CA LEU A 7 4.43 -6.57 -11.31
C LEU A 7 3.15 -6.77 -12.14
N LYS A 8 2.55 -7.97 -12.13
CA LYS A 8 1.20 -8.13 -12.66
C LYS A 8 0.27 -7.16 -11.93
N ILE A 9 -0.58 -6.49 -12.69
CA ILE A 9 -1.55 -5.48 -12.24
C ILE A 9 -2.35 -6.01 -11.02
N ASP A 10 -2.61 -7.31 -10.91
CA ASP A 10 -3.30 -7.89 -9.74
C ASP A 10 -2.56 -7.74 -8.38
N TYR A 11 -1.26 -7.40 -8.40
CA TYR A 11 -0.39 -7.38 -7.23
C TYR A 11 0.31 -6.04 -6.95
N TRP A 12 0.04 -4.97 -7.71
CA TRP A 12 0.71 -3.67 -7.52
C TRP A 12 0.59 -3.17 -6.07
N TRP A 13 -0.55 -3.43 -5.43
CA TRP A 13 -0.84 -2.95 -4.07
C TRP A 13 0.06 -3.61 -3.01
N LYS A 14 0.58 -4.81 -3.28
CA LYS A 14 1.57 -5.46 -2.41
C LYS A 14 2.91 -4.73 -2.44
N LEU A 15 3.32 -4.22 -3.60
CA LEU A 15 4.51 -3.39 -3.72
C LEU A 15 4.34 -2.07 -2.98
N VAL A 16 3.17 -1.42 -3.11
CA VAL A 16 2.84 -0.21 -2.36
C VAL A 16 2.87 -0.46 -0.85
N LEU A 17 2.35 -1.60 -0.39
CA LEU A 17 2.39 -2.02 1.01
C LEU A 17 3.83 -2.23 1.50
N LEU A 18 4.63 -2.98 0.75
CA LEU A 18 6.04 -3.22 1.09
C LEU A 18 6.85 -1.92 1.13
N CYS A 19 6.69 -1.06 0.14
CA CYS A 19 7.31 0.27 0.13
C CYS A 19 6.86 1.11 1.33
N GLY A 20 5.57 1.09 1.68
CA GLY A 20 5.05 1.80 2.85
C GLY A 20 5.68 1.34 4.16
N ILE A 21 5.78 0.02 4.37
CA ILE A 21 6.41 -0.56 5.56
C ILE A 21 7.90 -0.24 5.61
N LEU A 22 8.60 -0.38 4.47
CA LEU A 22 10.03 -0.07 4.37
C LEU A 22 10.30 1.41 4.64
N LEU A 23 9.49 2.33 4.11
CA LEU A 23 9.62 3.77 4.34
C LEU A 23 9.31 4.13 5.80
N SER A 24 8.27 3.54 6.38
CA SER A 24 7.97 3.72 7.80
C SER A 24 9.11 3.18 8.68
N GLY A 25 9.65 2.01 8.37
CA GLY A 25 10.78 1.44 9.10
C GLY A 25 12.07 2.24 8.92
N SER A 26 12.38 2.68 7.69
CA SER A 26 13.58 3.47 7.41
C SER A 26 13.54 4.81 8.12
N SER A 27 12.37 5.46 8.18
CA SER A 27 12.21 6.71 8.92
C SER A 27 12.31 6.55 10.45
N MET A 28 12.24 5.33 11.00
CA MET A 28 12.48 5.10 12.42
C MET A 28 13.96 4.81 12.73
N ILE A 29 14.66 4.18 11.79
CA ILE A 29 16.04 3.71 11.97
C ILE A 29 17.06 4.78 11.54
N PHE A 30 16.80 5.48 10.44
CA PHE A 30 17.72 6.48 9.91
C PHE A 30 17.33 7.87 10.38
N ASP A 31 18.30 8.58 10.95
CA ASP A 31 18.15 10.00 11.27
C ASP A 31 18.50 10.81 10.01
N ILE A 32 17.46 11.21 9.26
CA ILE A 32 17.62 11.91 8.00
C ILE A 32 17.78 13.40 8.32
N GLN A 33 19.01 13.90 8.35
CA GLN A 33 19.30 15.32 8.65
C GLN A 33 18.73 16.30 7.60
N PHE A 34 18.41 15.81 6.40
CA PHE A 34 17.96 16.62 5.26
C PHE A 34 16.42 16.77 5.17
N ILE A 35 15.66 15.89 5.81
CA ILE A 35 14.19 15.83 5.72
C ILE A 35 13.63 15.53 7.10
N GLU A 36 12.67 16.32 7.58
CA GLU A 36 11.99 16.00 8.84
C GLU A 36 11.40 14.59 8.78
N ARG A 37 11.85 13.75 9.71
CA ARG A 37 11.45 12.35 9.91
C ARG A 37 9.93 12.14 9.89
N ARG A 38 9.17 13.13 10.36
CA ARG A 38 7.70 13.12 10.44
C ARG A 38 7.04 13.01 9.06
N TYR A 39 7.61 13.62 8.02
CA TYR A 39 7.00 13.59 6.70
C TYR A 39 7.22 12.25 5.99
N VAL A 40 8.41 11.65 6.16
CA VAL A 40 8.72 10.31 5.62
C VAL A 40 7.89 9.24 6.34
N LEU A 41 7.71 9.35 7.66
CA LEU A 41 6.79 8.52 8.44
C LEU A 41 5.36 8.63 7.92
N GLY A 42 4.86 9.87 7.76
CA GLY A 42 3.49 10.12 7.30
C GLY A 42 3.22 9.54 5.91
N LEU A 43 4.19 9.66 5.00
CA LEU A 43 4.13 9.07 3.67
C LEU A 43 4.11 7.53 3.72
N GLY A 44 5.00 6.93 4.53
CA GLY A 44 5.05 5.48 4.72
C GLY A 44 3.75 4.90 5.30
N ILE A 45 3.17 5.59 6.30
CA ILE A 45 1.87 5.22 6.89
C ILE A 45 0.75 5.31 5.85
N GLY A 46 0.70 6.40 5.07
CA GLY A 46 -0.30 6.55 4.00
C GLY A 46 -0.22 5.42 2.96
N MET A 47 0.99 5.07 2.51
CA MET A 47 1.19 3.98 1.55
C MET A 47 0.81 2.61 2.15
N THR A 48 1.12 2.40 3.43
CA THR A 48 0.74 1.17 4.14
C THR A 48 -0.78 1.03 4.26
N LEU A 49 -1.49 2.12 4.55
CA LEU A 49 -2.97 2.14 4.60
C LEU A 49 -3.61 1.79 3.26
N ILE A 50 -3.08 2.31 2.15
CA ILE A 50 -3.53 1.93 0.80
C ILE A 50 -3.35 0.42 0.60
N GLY A 51 -2.16 -0.09 0.92
CA GLY A 51 -1.84 -1.51 0.83
C GLY A 51 -2.78 -2.39 1.64
N ILE A 52 -3.02 -2.04 2.91
CA ILE A 52 -3.92 -2.77 3.81
C ILE A 52 -5.37 -2.72 3.31
N GLY A 53 -5.80 -1.58 2.76
CA GLY A 53 -7.13 -1.44 2.17
C GLY A 53 -7.37 -2.43 1.02
N TYR A 54 -6.39 -2.57 0.12
CA TYR A 54 -6.43 -3.58 -0.95
C TYR A 54 -6.30 -5.01 -0.43
N TRP A 55 -5.52 -5.24 0.63
CA TRP A 55 -5.42 -6.55 1.25
C TRP A 55 -6.76 -6.98 1.88
N MET A 56 -7.43 -6.09 2.61
CA MET A 56 -8.75 -6.34 3.18
C MET A 56 -9.81 -6.58 2.10
N ALA A 57 -9.67 -5.94 0.94
CA ALA A 57 -10.56 -6.14 -0.20
C ALA A 57 -10.29 -7.47 -0.94
N LYS A 58 -9.11 -8.08 -0.76
CA LYS A 58 -8.78 -9.36 -1.39
C LYS A 58 -9.53 -10.48 -0.66
N LYS A 59 -10.49 -11.08 -1.34
CA LYS A 59 -11.19 -12.29 -0.91
C LYS A 59 -10.87 -13.43 -1.87
N VAL A 60 -10.91 -14.66 -1.38
CA VAL A 60 -10.73 -15.86 -2.21
C VAL A 60 -12.10 -16.49 -2.36
N ALA A 61 -12.63 -16.55 -3.59
CA ALA A 61 -13.86 -17.27 -3.86
C ALA A 61 -13.57 -18.77 -3.93
N HIS A 62 -14.48 -19.56 -3.40
CA HIS A 62 -14.41 -21.02 -3.46
C HIS A 62 -15.69 -21.50 -4.12
N GLN A 63 -15.56 -22.16 -5.26
CA GLN A 63 -16.70 -22.81 -5.91
C GLN A 63 -16.43 -24.32 -6.02
N TRP A 64 -17.36 -25.10 -5.48
CA TRP A 64 -17.36 -26.54 -5.63
C TRP A 64 -18.05 -26.89 -6.95
N ALA A 65 -17.35 -27.65 -7.80
CA ALA A 65 -17.89 -28.20 -9.04
C ALA A 65 -17.41 -29.65 -9.21
N ASP A 66 -18.08 -30.43 -10.07
CA ASP A 66 -17.69 -31.81 -10.36
C ASP A 66 -16.27 -31.83 -10.96
N GLY A 67 -15.30 -32.26 -10.14
CA GLY A 67 -13.87 -32.27 -10.48
C GLY A 67 -12.95 -31.62 -9.43
N GLY A 68 -13.49 -30.89 -8.44
CA GLY A 68 -12.71 -30.35 -7.31
C GLY A 68 -13.12 -28.95 -6.88
N MET A 69 -12.32 -28.35 -5.98
CA MET A 69 -12.55 -26.98 -5.50
C MET A 69 -11.77 -26.00 -6.36
N TYR A 70 -12.49 -25.15 -7.11
CA TYR A 70 -11.89 -24.06 -7.87
C TYR A 70 -11.75 -22.83 -6.98
N GLN A 71 -10.56 -22.24 -6.95
CA GLN A 71 -10.24 -21.04 -6.19
C GLN A 71 -9.75 -19.94 -7.14
N TRP A 72 -10.33 -18.76 -7.03
CA TRP A 72 -9.81 -17.56 -7.68
C TRP A 72 -9.93 -16.34 -6.76
N ASP A 73 -9.04 -15.39 -6.96
CA ASP A 73 -9.02 -14.14 -6.21
C ASP A 73 -10.13 -13.21 -6.71
N ILE A 74 -10.97 -12.70 -5.81
CA ILE A 74 -11.95 -11.65 -6.08
C ILE A 74 -11.64 -10.45 -5.19
N PHE A 75 -11.60 -9.26 -5.79
CA PHE A 75 -11.50 -8.01 -5.04
C PHE A 75 -12.89 -7.45 -4.75
N GLU A 76 -13.35 -7.58 -3.51
CA GLU A 76 -14.65 -7.05 -3.08
C GLU A 76 -14.44 -5.80 -2.23
N HIS A 77 -14.68 -4.63 -2.84
CA HIS A 77 -14.46 -3.34 -2.18
C HIS A 77 -15.73 -2.92 -1.42
N ASN A 78 -15.73 -3.16 -0.11
CA ASN A 78 -16.74 -2.61 0.81
C ASN A 78 -16.49 -1.10 1.07
N TRP A 79 -17.49 -0.40 1.60
CA TRP A 79 -17.39 1.03 1.90
C TRP A 79 -16.21 1.36 2.83
N ILE A 80 -15.94 0.48 3.81
CA ILE A 80 -14.79 0.59 4.72
C ILE A 80 -13.47 0.55 3.94
N THR A 81 -13.27 -0.46 3.08
CA THR A 81 -12.05 -0.59 2.28
C THR A 81 -11.84 0.60 1.33
N LYS A 82 -12.91 1.12 0.72
CA LYS A 82 -12.84 2.31 -0.12
C LYS A 82 -12.42 3.54 0.68
N SER A 83 -12.98 3.72 1.88
CA SER A 83 -12.62 4.82 2.77
C SER A 83 -11.17 4.71 3.26
N THR A 84 -10.70 3.52 3.62
CA THR A 84 -9.31 3.31 4.04
C THR A 84 -8.31 3.64 2.92
N ILE A 85 -8.60 3.20 1.69
CA ILE A 85 -7.77 3.52 0.52
C ILE A 85 -7.79 5.03 0.26
N GLY A 86 -8.97 5.66 0.27
CA GLY A 86 -9.12 7.09 0.05
C GLY A 86 -8.37 7.95 1.08
N VAL A 87 -8.50 7.61 2.36
CA VAL A 87 -7.75 8.28 3.45
C VAL A 87 -6.25 8.07 3.27
N GLY A 88 -5.81 6.84 2.95
CA GLY A 88 -4.41 6.54 2.67
C GLY A 88 -3.84 7.39 1.53
N ILE A 89 -4.57 7.55 0.42
CA ILE A 89 -4.16 8.39 -0.73
C ILE A 89 -4.03 9.85 -0.31
N LEU A 90 -5.00 10.40 0.41
CA LEU A 90 -4.96 11.80 0.87
C LEU A 90 -3.75 12.07 1.76
N ILE A 91 -3.49 11.18 2.72
CA ILE A 91 -2.33 11.27 3.61
C ILE A 91 -1.04 11.18 2.80
N SER A 92 -0.90 10.19 1.93
CA SER A 92 0.29 10.01 1.09
C SER A 92 0.56 11.22 0.21
N ILE A 93 -0.45 11.78 -0.45
CA ILE A 93 -0.29 12.97 -1.31
C ILE A 93 0.13 14.18 -0.48
N TYR A 94 -0.54 14.44 0.65
CA TYR A 94 -0.21 15.58 1.52
C TYR A 94 1.25 15.54 1.98
N PHE A 95 1.70 14.39 2.46
CA PHE A 95 3.08 14.22 2.93
C PHE A 95 4.09 14.22 1.78
N PHE A 96 3.75 13.69 0.62
CA PHE A 96 4.61 13.72 -0.57
C PHE A 96 4.84 15.16 -1.07
N ILE A 97 3.78 15.97 -1.16
CA ILE A 97 3.90 17.39 -1.54
C ILE A 97 4.77 18.14 -0.54
N ARG A 98 4.61 17.89 0.77
CA ARG A 98 5.45 18.51 1.81
C ARG A 98 6.93 18.18 1.63
N ILE A 99 7.26 16.93 1.32
CA ILE A 99 8.65 16.51 1.05
C ILE A 99 9.19 17.23 -0.19
N LEU A 100 8.41 17.31 -1.27
CA LEU A 100 8.83 18.01 -2.49
C LEU A 100 9.10 19.49 -2.28
N ILE A 101 8.25 20.18 -1.51
CA ILE A 101 8.44 21.59 -1.17
C ILE A 101 9.74 21.79 -0.37
N LEU A 102 9.98 20.92 0.61
CA LEU A 102 11.21 20.95 1.43
C LEU A 102 12.48 20.69 0.61
N LEU A 103 12.37 19.89 -0.45
CA LEU A 103 13.51 19.52 -1.30
C LEU A 103 13.80 20.56 -2.40
N ALA A 104 12.80 21.38 -2.75
CA ALA A 104 12.91 22.45 -3.75
C ALA A 104 13.36 23.81 -3.15
N LEU A 105 13.41 23.92 -1.83
CA LEU A 105 13.87 25.08 -1.04
C LEU A 105 15.32 24.88 -0.60
#